data_AF-A0A660SNR6-F1
#
_entry.id   AF-A0A660SNR6-F1
#
_cell.length_a   1.000
_cell.length_b   1.000
_cell.length_c   1.000
_cell.angle_alpha   90.00
_cell.angle_beta   90.00
_cell.angle_gamma   90.00
#
_symmetry.space_group_name_H-M   'P 1'
#
loop_
_entity.id
_entity.type
_entity.pdbx_description
1 polymer ?
#
loop_
_entity_poly.entity_id
_entity_poly.type
_entity_poly.pdbx_seq_one_letter_code
_entity_poly.pdbx_strand_id
1 'polypeptide(L)'
;MDKKSVKELLNYILFSIRLINDRFKNISKSEEFVHDTTGLEKLDAISMRIQTIGEAIKNILKRNNSILTEVKEKGYWNNIVKFREIVSHHY
;
A
#
# COMPACT_ATOMS: atom_id res chain seq x y z
N MET A 1 4.67 7.30 22.20
CA MET A 1 4.98 6.49 21.01
C MET A 1 5.79 7.35 20.06
N ASP A 2 7.06 7.00 19.82
CA ASP A 2 7.88 7.72 18.84
C ASP A 2 7.29 7.57 17.43
N LYS A 3 7.24 8.67 16.69
CA LYS A 3 6.84 8.67 15.29
C LYS A 3 7.90 7.89 14.49
N LYS A 4 7.55 6.74 13.90
CA LYS A 4 8.40 5.98 12.96
C LYS A 4 9.18 6.92 12.04
N SER A 5 10.50 6.80 11.97
CA SER A 5 11.38 7.54 11.06
C SER A 5 11.01 7.30 9.59
N VAL A 6 11.51 8.15 8.69
CA VAL A 6 11.31 7.97 7.24
C VAL A 6 11.89 6.63 6.76
N LYS A 7 13.06 6.24 7.28
CA LYS A 7 13.69 4.96 6.97
C LYS A 7 12.82 3.76 7.38
N GLU A 8 12.21 3.82 8.56
CA GLU A 8 11.29 2.77 9.03
C GLU A 8 10.01 2.71 8.18
N LEU A 9 9.49 3.86 7.72
CA LEU A 9 8.34 3.90 6.81
C LEU A 9 8.68 3.29 5.45
N LEU A 10 9.86 3.58 4.89
CA LEU A 10 10.32 2.98 3.63
C LEU A 10 10.53 1.47 3.76
N ASN A 11 11.16 1.00 4.85
CA ASN A 11 11.30 -0.43 5.13
C ASN A 11 9.95 -1.12 5.29
N TYR A 12 8.99 -0.46 5.94
CA TYR A 12 7.63 -0.96 6.08
C TYR A 12 6.89 -1.07 4.74
N ILE A 13 7.05 -0.08 3.85
CA ILE A 13 6.49 -0.12 2.49
C ILE A 13 7.08 -1.30 1.73
N LEU A 14 8.42 -1.45 1.73
CA LEU A 14 9.09 -2.54 1.03
C LEU A 14 8.64 -3.91 1.55
N PHE A 15 8.54 -4.09 2.87
CA PHE A 15 8.03 -5.30 3.48
C PHE A 15 6.58 -5.59 3.07
N SER A 16 5.72 -4.57 3.06
CA SER A 16 4.31 -4.72 2.70
C SER A 16 4.15 -5.09 1.22
N ILE A 17 4.95 -4.52 0.32
CA ILE A 17 4.99 -4.90 -1.10
C ILE A 17 5.39 -6.37 -1.27
N ARG A 18 6.40 -6.85 -0.54
CA ARG A 18 6.83 -8.26 -0.59
C ARG A 18 5.70 -9.20 -0.16
N LEU A 19 4.96 -8.87 0.89
CA LEU A 19 3.82 -9.67 1.33
C LEU A 19 2.65 -9.66 0.34
N ILE A 20 2.38 -8.52 -0.30
CA ILE A 20 1.39 -8.45 -1.38
C ILE A 20 1.81 -9.40 -2.51
N ASN A 21 3.05 -9.29 -2.99
CA ASN A 21 3.56 -10.14 -4.06
C ASN A 21 3.48 -11.64 -3.71
N ASP A 22 3.79 -12.00 -2.46
CA ASP A 22 3.71 -13.40 -2.02
C ASP A 22 2.27 -13.93 -2.03
N ARG A 23 1.30 -13.13 -1.57
CA ARG A 23 -0.13 -13.49 -1.59
C ARG A 23 -0.70 -13.59 -3.00
N PHE A 24 -0.17 -12.77 -3.93
CA PHE A 24 -0.54 -12.82 -5.34
C PHE A 24 -0.03 -14.05 -6.08
N LYS A 25 1.02 -14.75 -5.62
CA LYS A 25 1.59 -15.92 -6.34
C LYS A 25 0.57 -17.01 -6.64
N ASN A 26 -0.42 -17.17 -5.77
CA ASN A 26 -1.46 -18.19 -5.88
C ASN A 26 -2.77 -17.60 -6.43
N ILE A 27 -2.69 -16.48 -7.15
CA ILE A 27 -3.83 -15.84 -7.81
C ILE A 27 -3.44 -15.59 -9.27
N SER A 28 -4.05 -16.33 -10.18
CA SER A 28 -3.77 -16.25 -11.62
C SER A 28 -4.75 -15.32 -12.35
N LYS A 29 -5.96 -15.14 -11.80
CA LYS A 29 -7.03 -14.30 -12.38
C LYS A 29 -7.84 -13.61 -11.29
N SER A 30 -8.50 -12.51 -11.64
CA SER A 30 -9.32 -11.72 -10.72
C SER A 30 -10.43 -12.52 -10.03
N GLU A 31 -11.03 -13.48 -10.74
CA GLU A 31 -12.16 -14.25 -10.22
C GLU A 31 -11.76 -15.11 -9.02
N GLU A 32 -10.49 -15.51 -8.92
CA GLU A 32 -9.97 -16.31 -7.81
C GLU A 32 -9.96 -15.54 -6.48
N PHE A 33 -10.05 -14.22 -6.50
CA PHE A 33 -10.23 -13.42 -5.27
C PHE A 33 -11.66 -13.48 -4.71
N VAL A 34 -12.65 -13.78 -5.53
CA VAL A 34 -14.07 -13.70 -5.14
C VAL A 34 -14.80 -15.04 -5.23
N HIS A 35 -14.08 -16.09 -5.65
CA HIS A 35 -14.64 -17.42 -5.85
C HIS A 35 -14.92 -18.15 -4.53
N ASP A 36 -14.08 -17.94 -3.51
CA ASP A 36 -14.21 -18.58 -2.21
C ASP A 36 -13.73 -17.67 -1.06
N THR A 37 -13.96 -18.13 0.18
CA THR A 37 -13.59 -17.40 1.39
C THR A 37 -12.08 -17.15 1.48
N THR A 38 -11.24 -18.07 1.02
CA THR A 38 -9.78 -17.91 1.06
C THR A 38 -9.30 -16.84 0.07
N GLY A 39 -9.92 -16.75 -1.10
CA GLY A 39 -9.73 -15.67 -2.06
C GLY A 39 -10.09 -14.32 -1.47
N LEU A 40 -11.26 -14.25 -0.81
CA LEU A 40 -11.73 -13.01 -0.17
C LEU A 40 -10.80 -12.57 0.97
N GLU A 41 -10.37 -13.50 1.82
CA GLU A 41 -9.39 -13.23 2.88
C GLU A 41 -8.06 -12.69 2.33
N LYS A 42 -7.60 -13.24 1.19
CA LYS A 42 -6.41 -12.70 0.51
C LYS A 42 -6.64 -11.30 -0.02
N LEU A 43 -7.80 -11.05 -0.63
CA LEU A 43 -8.17 -9.74 -1.16
C LEU A 43 -8.17 -8.71 -0.03
N ASP A 44 -8.84 -8.99 1.08
CA ASP A 44 -8.90 -8.11 2.25
C ASP A 44 -7.50 -7.86 2.83
N ALA A 45 -6.69 -8.91 2.95
CA ALA A 45 -5.34 -8.81 3.47
C ALA A 45 -4.42 -7.98 2.55
N ILE A 46 -4.63 -8.00 1.23
CA ILE A 46 -3.92 -7.18 0.24
C ILE A 46 -4.43 -5.74 0.31
N SER A 47 -5.74 -5.52 0.32
CA SER A 47 -6.38 -4.22 0.43
C SER A 47 -5.89 -3.45 1.67
N MET A 48 -5.84 -4.12 2.83
CA MET A 48 -5.29 -3.54 4.05
C MET A 48 -3.81 -3.12 3.89
N ARG A 49 -2.99 -3.90 3.19
CA ARG A 49 -1.58 -3.56 2.94
C ARG A 49 -1.44 -2.36 2.01
N ILE A 50 -2.27 -2.26 0.97
CA ILE A 50 -2.31 -1.12 0.06
C ILE A 50 -2.68 0.15 0.82
N GLN A 51 -3.69 0.07 1.69
CA GLN A 51 -4.12 1.17 2.54
C GLN A 51 -2.98 1.65 3.45
N THR A 52 -2.27 0.75 4.12
CA THR A 52 -1.18 1.16 5.02
C THR A 52 0.06 1.67 4.27
N ILE A 53 0.32 1.18 3.04
CA ILE A 53 1.36 1.73 2.15
C ILE A 53 1.01 3.18 1.79
N GLY A 54 -0.22 3.46 1.36
CA GLY A 54 -0.66 4.81 1.03
C GLY A 54 -0.56 5.77 2.22
N GLU A 55 -0.90 5.30 3.43
CA GLU A 55 -0.72 6.07 4.66
C GLU A 55 0.76 6.34 4.99
N ALA A 56 1.64 5.35 4.79
CA ALA A 56 3.07 5.54 4.98
C ALA A 56 3.64 6.58 3.99
N ILE A 57 3.25 6.52 2.72
CA ILE A 57 3.64 7.50 1.70
C ILE A 57 3.15 8.90 2.07
N LYS A 58 1.87 9.05 2.47
CA LYS A 58 1.31 10.33 2.95
C LYS A 58 2.13 10.90 4.10
N ASN A 59 2.56 10.05 5.03
CA ASN A 59 3.38 10.45 6.16
C ASN A 59 4.81 10.85 5.78
N ILE A 60 5.42 10.20 4.78
CA ILE A 60 6.72 10.60 4.25
C ILE A 60 6.60 11.97 3.57
N LEU A 61 5.63 12.16 2.67
CA LEU A 61 5.40 13.43 1.95
C LEU A 61 5.22 14.62 2.91
N LYS A 62 4.49 14.42 4.03
CA LYS A 62 4.27 15.44 5.07
C LYS A 62 5.54 15.84 5.81
N ARG A 63 6.50 14.91 5.97
CA ARG A 63 7.72 15.12 6.77
C ARG A 63 8.90 15.58 5.92
N ASN A 64 9.08 14.94 4.77
CA ASN A 64 10.09 15.28 3.80
C ASN A 64 9.61 14.84 2.41
N ASN A 65 9.07 15.80 1.68
CA ASN A 65 8.56 15.59 0.33
C ASN A 65 9.69 15.27 -0.68
N SER A 66 10.90 15.81 -0.49
CA SER A 66 11.99 15.70 -1.47
C SER A 66 12.39 14.25 -1.72
N ILE A 67 12.46 13.44 -0.65
CA ILE A 67 12.83 12.01 -0.70
C ILE A 67 12.01 11.22 -1.73
N LEU A 68 10.71 11.53 -1.86
CA LEU A 68 9.86 10.86 -2.83
C LEU A 68 9.85 11.62 -4.16
N THR A 69 9.86 12.96 -4.14
CA THR A 69 9.80 13.76 -5.38
C THR A 69 11.06 13.71 -6.22
N GLU A 70 12.20 13.35 -5.64
CA GLU A 70 13.45 13.06 -6.36
C GLU A 70 13.35 11.78 -7.21
N VAL A 71 12.47 10.84 -6.83
CA VAL A 71 12.28 9.56 -7.54
C VAL A 71 11.19 9.64 -8.61
N LYS A 72 10.07 10.30 -8.29
CA LYS A 72 8.93 10.52 -9.20
C LYS A 72 8.22 11.82 -8.84
N GLU A 73 7.56 12.45 -9.81
CA GLU A 73 6.79 13.67 -9.58
C GLU A 73 5.74 13.53 -8.46
N LYS A 74 5.41 14.65 -7.81
CA LYS A 74 4.43 14.68 -6.71
C LYS A 74 3.07 14.11 -7.12
N GLY A 75 2.67 14.28 -8.38
CA GLY A 75 1.43 13.74 -8.94
C GLY A 75 1.31 12.22 -8.80
N TYR A 76 2.40 11.49 -9.08
CA TYR A 76 2.46 10.04 -8.94
C TYR A 76 2.16 9.59 -7.50
N TRP A 77 2.83 10.19 -6.52
CA TRP A 77 2.63 9.85 -5.10
C TRP A 77 1.24 10.26 -4.59
N ASN A 78 0.74 11.42 -5.04
CA ASN A 78 -0.62 11.86 -4.72
C ASN A 78 -1.68 10.88 -5.23
N ASN A 79 -1.48 10.28 -6.40
CA ASN A 79 -2.40 9.27 -6.92
C ASN A 79 -2.43 8.01 -6.04
N ILE A 80 -1.28 7.57 -5.50
CA ILE A 80 -1.24 6.46 -4.54
C ILE A 80 -1.99 6.81 -3.25
N VAL A 81 -1.81 8.03 -2.73
CA VAL A 81 -2.53 8.49 -1.52
C VAL A 81 -4.05 8.55 -1.77
N LYS A 82 -4.48 9.04 -2.93
CA LYS A 82 -5.90 9.05 -3.34
C LYS A 82 -6.47 7.64 -3.48
N PHE A 83 -5.72 6.72 -4.09
CA PHE A 83 -6.16 5.34 -4.22
C PHE A 83 -6.39 4.67 -2.85
N ARG A 84 -5.53 4.94 -1.87
CA ARG A 84 -5.75 4.52 -0.48
C ARG A 84 -7.06 5.04 0.10
N GLU A 85 -7.50 6.25 -0.24
CA GLU A 85 -8.79 6.78 0.23
C GLU A 85 -9.98 6.01 -0.38
N ILE A 86 -9.87 5.60 -1.64
CA ILE A 86 -10.86 4.73 -2.30
C ILE A 86 -10.96 3.39 -1.58
N VAL A 87 -9.83 2.70 -1.39
CA VAL A 87 -9.78 1.39 -0.72
C VAL A 87 -10.24 1.45 0.74
N SER A 88 -10.16 2.61 1.40
CA SER A 88 -10.54 2.75 2.82
C SER A 88 -12.02 3.01 3.07
N HIS A 89 -12.72 3.69 2.15
CA HIS A 89 -14.06 4.24 2.40
C HIS A 89 -15.11 3.77 1.41
N HIS A 90 -14.69 3.18 0.29
CA HIS A 90 -15.58 2.75 -0.79
C HIS A 90 -15.48 1.24 -1.06
N TYR A 91 -14.93 0.49 -0.10
CA TYR A 91 -14.82 -0.98 -0.15
C TYR A 91 -16.02 -1.61 0.57
#